data_AF-A0A6P2WQ96-F1
#
_entry.id   AF-A0A6P2WQ96-F1
#
_cell.length_a   1.000
_cell.length_b   1.000
_cell.length_c   1.000
_cell.angle_alpha   90.00
_cell.angle_beta   90.00
_cell.angle_gamma   90.00
#
_symmetry.space_group_name_H-M   'P 1'
#
loop_
_entity.id
_entity.type
_entity.pdbx_description
1 polymer ?
#
loop_
_entity_poly.entity_id
_entity_poly.type
_entity_poly.pdbx_seq_one_letter_code
_entity_poly.pdbx_strand_id
1 'polypeptide(L)'
;MVDRGHAILMTSVLWRAEVLNGSMTSTQRKRLEDAFDGRNLVELQIDSRVMALAGEIRDFQRRSLKKDAMKNVRVPDAIHLASAIHYDATEFHTFDGAKGSGQASKLLTLDGNVAGHRLKVCIPKANQLRLEFSDSEDDDEA
;
A
#
# COMPACT_ATOMS: atom_id res chain seq x y z
N MET A 1 14.94 -9.82 0.44
CA MET A 1 13.52 -9.66 0.80
C MET A 1 13.42 -9.61 2.31
N VAL A 2 12.77 -8.59 2.86
CA VAL A 2 12.53 -8.45 4.29
C VAL A 2 11.68 -9.64 4.77
N ASP A 3 12.00 -10.23 5.93
CA ASP A 3 11.21 -11.28 6.59
C ASP A 3 10.86 -12.52 5.75
N ARG A 4 11.78 -12.95 4.86
CA ARG A 4 11.59 -14.13 4.00
C ARG A 4 11.23 -15.36 4.84
N GLY A 5 10.11 -16.01 4.49
CA GLY A 5 9.59 -17.20 5.20
C GLY A 5 8.86 -16.89 6.51
N HIS A 6 8.79 -15.62 6.92
CA HIS A 6 8.15 -15.16 8.16
C HIS A 6 6.93 -14.27 7.91
N ALA A 7 6.80 -13.72 6.70
CA ALA A 7 5.67 -12.90 6.29
C ALA A 7 5.18 -13.25 4.89
N ILE A 8 3.89 -13.04 4.66
CA ILE A 8 3.27 -13.03 3.34
C ILE A 8 3.05 -11.56 2.97
N LEU A 9 3.63 -11.10 1.87
CA LEU A 9 3.34 -9.76 1.37
C LEU A 9 2.05 -9.79 0.57
N MET A 10 1.18 -8.83 0.81
CA MET A 10 -0.11 -8.71 0.14
C MET A 10 -0.30 -7.28 -0.34
N THR A 11 -0.98 -7.11 -1.47
CA THR A 11 -1.36 -5.80 -2.00
C THR A 11 -2.69 -5.90 -2.72
N SER A 12 -3.51 -4.85 -2.74
CA SER A 12 -4.74 -4.88 -3.54
C SER A 12 -4.41 -4.69 -5.01
N VAL A 13 -5.09 -5.38 -5.92
CA VAL A 13 -4.85 -5.27 -7.38
C VAL A 13 -4.92 -3.83 -7.93
N LEU A 14 -5.53 -2.91 -7.18
CA LEU A 14 -5.60 -1.49 -7.51
C LEU A 14 -4.21 -0.84 -7.66
N TRP A 15 -3.18 -1.37 -7.00
CA TRP A 15 -1.81 -0.86 -7.10
C TRP A 15 -1.34 -0.75 -8.56
N ARG A 16 -1.78 -1.69 -9.42
CA ARG A 16 -1.44 -1.68 -10.84
C ARG A 16 -1.91 -0.40 -11.51
N ALA A 17 -3.14 0.03 -11.24
CA ALA A 17 -3.66 1.27 -11.80
C ALA A 17 -2.98 2.51 -11.20
N GLU A 18 -2.57 2.47 -9.94
CA GLU A 18 -1.91 3.59 -9.28
C GLU A 18 -0.46 3.80 -9.75
N VAL A 19 0.27 2.70 -9.93
CA VAL A 19 1.71 2.75 -10.23
C VAL A 19 1.97 2.71 -11.73
N LEU A 20 1.22 1.90 -12.48
CA LEU A 20 1.45 1.76 -13.93
C LEU A 20 0.87 2.91 -14.75
N ASN A 21 0.07 3.79 -14.16
CA ASN A 21 -0.39 5.02 -14.80
C ASN A 21 0.64 6.17 -14.69
N GLY A 22 1.84 5.89 -14.16
CA GLY A 22 2.95 6.84 -14.12
C GLY A 22 3.65 7.00 -15.47
N SER A 23 4.51 8.02 -15.55
CA SER A 23 5.43 8.28 -16.67
C SER A 23 6.59 7.27 -16.72
N MET A 24 6.29 5.97 -16.61
CA MET A 24 7.28 4.91 -16.64
C MET A 24 7.59 4.51 -18.08
N THR A 25 8.87 4.29 -18.38
CA THR A 25 9.26 3.67 -19.64
C THR A 25 8.78 2.21 -19.69
N SER A 26 8.71 1.63 -20.89
CA SER A 26 8.40 0.20 -21.07
C SER A 26 9.34 -0.70 -20.26
N THR A 27 10.64 -0.37 -20.23
CA THR A 27 11.65 -1.09 -19.44
C THR A 27 11.38 -1.01 -17.93
N GLN A 28 11.06 0.18 -17.42
CA GLN A 28 10.73 0.36 -16.00
C GLN A 28 9.45 -0.40 -15.63
N ARG A 29 8.43 -0.39 -16.50
CA ARG A 29 7.19 -1.14 -16.33
C ARG A 29 7.48 -2.64 -16.22
N LYS A 30 8.24 -3.19 -17.17
CA LYS A 30 8.61 -4.60 -17.17
C LYS A 30 9.37 -5.00 -15.92
N ARG A 31 10.38 -4.20 -15.51
CA ARG A 31 11.14 -4.45 -14.26
C ARG A 31 10.24 -4.45 -13.03
N LEU A 32 9.24 -3.57 -12.97
CA LEU A 32 8.28 -3.53 -11.88
C LEU A 32 7.34 -4.73 -11.90
N GLU A 33 6.81 -5.09 -13.08
CA GLU A 33 5.99 -6.29 -13.25
C GLU A 33 6.77 -7.53 -12.83
N ASP A 34 8.00 -7.73 -13.31
CA ASP A 34 8.88 -8.85 -12.96
C ASP A 34 9.16 -8.92 -11.45
N ALA A 35 9.30 -7.77 -10.78
CA ALA A 35 9.49 -7.71 -9.33
C ALA A 35 8.24 -8.14 -8.54
N PHE A 36 7.06 -8.00 -9.15
CA PHE A 36 5.76 -8.33 -8.56
C PHE A 36 5.22 -9.68 -9.03
N ASP A 37 5.75 -10.25 -10.13
CA ASP A 37 5.35 -11.54 -10.74
C ASP A 37 5.94 -12.78 -10.01
N GLY A 38 6.38 -12.60 -8.76
CA GLY A 38 7.01 -13.64 -7.95
C GLY A 38 6.08 -14.28 -6.92
N ARG A 39 6.43 -15.49 -6.45
CA ARG A 39 5.76 -16.24 -5.35
C ARG A 39 5.70 -15.52 -3.98
N ASN A 40 6.19 -14.29 -3.90
CA ASN A 40 6.40 -13.58 -2.65
C ASN A 40 5.35 -12.50 -2.38
N LEU A 41 4.50 -12.18 -3.35
CA LEU A 41 3.45 -11.18 -3.25
C LEU A 41 2.11 -11.77 -3.66
N VAL A 42 1.09 -11.58 -2.81
CA VAL A 42 -0.28 -12.00 -3.09
C VAL A 42 -1.08 -10.77 -3.50
N GLU A 43 -1.63 -10.79 -4.71
CA GLU A 43 -2.54 -9.76 -5.17
C GLU A 43 -3.97 -10.07 -4.72
N LEU A 44 -4.54 -9.17 -3.91
CA LEU A 44 -5.86 -9.29 -3.34
C LEU A 44 -6.89 -8.72 -4.30
N GLN A 45 -7.89 -9.54 -4.65
CA GLN A 45 -8.99 -9.13 -5.51
C GLN A 45 -9.91 -8.16 -4.78
N ILE A 46 -10.42 -7.17 -5.50
CA ILE A 46 -11.36 -6.18 -4.98
C ILE A 46 -12.75 -6.55 -5.47
N ASP A 47 -13.58 -7.03 -4.54
CA ASP A 47 -14.97 -7.38 -4.79
C ASP A 47 -15.94 -6.34 -4.19
N SER A 48 -17.24 -6.63 -4.28
CA SER A 48 -18.28 -5.75 -3.73
C SER A 48 -18.19 -5.58 -2.22
N ARG A 49 -17.65 -6.56 -1.47
CA ARG A 49 -17.49 -6.48 -0.01
C ARG A 49 -16.35 -5.54 0.36
N VAL A 50 -15.22 -5.64 -0.33
CA VAL A 50 -14.11 -4.68 -0.18
C VAL A 50 -14.59 -3.26 -0.50
N MET A 51 -15.35 -3.09 -1.58
CA MET A 51 -15.87 -1.79 -1.98
C MET A 51 -16.88 -1.20 -0.99
N ALA A 52 -17.77 -2.02 -0.42
CA ALA A 52 -18.69 -1.61 0.63
C ALA A 52 -17.93 -1.12 1.87
N LEU A 53 -16.96 -1.91 2.33
CA LEU A 53 -16.11 -1.57 3.47
C LEU A 53 -15.29 -0.29 3.24
N ALA A 54 -14.78 -0.08 2.01
CA ALA A 54 -14.11 1.17 1.66
C ALA A 54 -15.05 2.38 1.77
N GLY A 55 -16.32 2.22 1.41
CA GLY A 55 -17.37 3.24 1.62
C GLY A 55 -17.57 3.54 3.11
N GLU A 56 -17.72 2.51 3.93
CA GLU A 56 -17.89 2.61 5.39
C GLU A 56 -16.72 3.34 6.05
N ILE A 57 -15.48 2.99 5.69
CA ILE A 57 -14.27 3.65 6.20
C ILE A 57 -14.33 5.15 5.91
N ARG A 58 -14.65 5.54 4.67
CA ARG A 58 -14.72 6.94 4.27
C ARG A 58 -15.82 7.70 5.02
N ASP A 59 -16.98 7.08 5.17
CA ASP A 59 -18.11 7.69 5.87
C ASP A 59 -17.84 7.88 7.36
N PHE A 60 -17.24 6.88 8.01
CA PHE A 60 -16.82 6.98 9.41
C PHE A 60 -15.87 8.15 9.63
N GLN A 61 -14.84 8.25 8.79
CA GLN A 61 -13.83 9.30 8.90
C GLN A 61 -14.41 10.70 8.64
N ARG A 62 -15.36 10.83 7.69
CA ARG A 62 -16.08 12.07 7.42
C ARG A 62 -16.92 12.52 8.62
N ARG A 63 -17.59 11.59 9.30
CA ARG A 63 -18.47 11.85 10.45
C ARG A 63 -17.73 12.03 11.77
N SER A 64 -16.48 11.59 11.88
CA SER A 64 -15.68 11.73 13.09
C SER A 64 -15.62 13.19 13.56
N LEU A 65 -15.94 13.48 14.82
CA LEU A 65 -15.91 14.85 15.37
C LEU A 65 -14.54 15.25 15.93
N LYS A 66 -13.56 14.34 15.92
CA LYS A 66 -12.22 14.62 16.44
C LYS A 66 -11.56 15.73 15.61
N LYS A 67 -10.94 16.70 16.31
CA LYS A 67 -10.29 17.86 15.71
C LYS A 67 -9.14 17.46 14.76
N ASP A 68 -8.43 16.39 15.11
CA ASP A 68 -7.28 15.88 14.36
C ASP A 68 -7.60 14.63 13.54
N ALA A 69 -8.89 14.27 13.38
CA ALA A 69 -9.25 13.14 12.52
C ALA A 69 -9.00 13.48 11.04
N MET A 70 -8.46 12.50 10.32
CA MET A 70 -8.50 12.47 8.87
C MET A 70 -9.97 12.56 8.42
N LYS A 71 -10.36 13.65 7.77
CA LYS A 71 -11.75 13.82 7.27
C LYS A 71 -12.00 13.24 5.88
N ASN A 72 -10.93 13.11 5.09
CA ASN A 72 -11.01 12.77 3.66
C ASN A 72 -10.00 11.66 3.32
N VAL A 73 -10.35 10.41 3.63
CA VAL A 73 -9.67 9.24 3.07
C VAL A 73 -9.96 9.21 1.57
N ARG A 74 -8.93 9.12 0.72
CA ARG A 74 -9.12 9.03 -0.74
C ARG A 74 -9.70 7.66 -1.08
N VAL A 75 -10.34 7.56 -2.24
CA VAL A 75 -10.94 6.28 -2.68
C VAL A 75 -9.89 5.17 -2.75
N PRO A 76 -8.70 5.36 -3.37
CA PRO A 76 -7.70 4.30 -3.43
C PRO A 76 -7.17 3.88 -2.06
N ASP A 77 -6.86 4.86 -1.20
CA ASP A 77 -6.42 4.62 0.18
C ASP A 77 -7.45 3.80 0.97
N ALA A 78 -8.74 4.13 0.82
CA ALA A 78 -9.82 3.41 1.49
C ALA A 78 -9.96 1.98 0.97
N ILE A 79 -9.75 1.74 -0.32
CA ILE A 79 -9.79 0.39 -0.91
C ILE A 79 -8.62 -0.45 -0.40
N HIS A 80 -7.42 0.11 -0.28
CA HIS A 80 -6.27 -0.60 0.28
C HIS A 80 -6.49 -0.97 1.75
N LEU A 81 -6.99 -0.02 2.56
CA LEU A 81 -7.36 -0.29 3.95
C LEU A 81 -8.45 -1.35 4.07
N ALA A 82 -9.50 -1.25 3.26
CA ALA A 82 -10.59 -2.21 3.22
C ALA A 82 -10.10 -3.61 2.79
N SER A 83 -9.18 -3.69 1.82
CA SER A 83 -8.57 -4.95 1.40
C SER A 83 -7.79 -5.57 2.56
N ALA A 84 -6.96 -4.78 3.25
CA ALA A 84 -6.21 -5.25 4.41
C ALA A 84 -7.12 -5.77 5.54
N ILE A 85 -8.22 -5.08 5.83
CA ILE A 85 -9.20 -5.53 6.83
C ILE A 85 -9.94 -6.78 6.35
N HIS A 86 -10.41 -6.79 5.10
CA HIS A 86 -11.22 -7.89 4.56
C HIS A 86 -10.46 -9.21 4.50
N TYR A 87 -9.16 -9.15 4.20
CA TYR A 87 -8.28 -10.32 4.11
C TYR A 87 -7.45 -10.53 5.39
N ASP A 88 -7.86 -9.96 6.52
CA ASP A 88 -7.25 -10.14 7.85
C ASP A 88 -5.73 -9.90 7.90
N ALA A 89 -5.25 -8.85 7.22
CA ALA A 89 -3.85 -8.46 7.27
C ALA A 89 -3.44 -8.08 8.70
N THR A 90 -2.28 -8.57 9.13
CA THR A 90 -1.74 -8.24 10.47
C THR A 90 -1.27 -6.79 10.56
N GLU A 91 -0.67 -6.27 9.49
CA GLU A 91 -0.11 -4.93 9.42
C GLU A 91 -0.39 -4.30 8.06
N PHE A 92 -0.70 -3.00 8.06
CA PHE A 92 -0.80 -2.16 6.88
C PHE A 92 0.40 -1.22 6.82
N HIS A 93 1.18 -1.34 5.76
CA HIS A 93 2.47 -0.66 5.61
C HIS A 93 2.33 0.54 4.67
N THR A 94 2.60 1.75 5.14
CA THR A 94 2.50 2.98 4.32
C THR A 94 3.51 4.05 4.72
N PHE A 95 3.92 4.85 3.74
CA PHE A 95 4.72 6.06 3.96
C PHE A 95 3.88 7.33 4.01
N ASP A 96 2.55 7.27 3.86
CA ASP A 96 1.65 8.43 3.95
C ASP A 96 1.68 8.99 5.37
N GLY A 97 2.67 9.85 5.60
CA GLY A 97 2.93 10.48 6.87
C GLY A 97 4.27 10.41 7.52
N ALA A 98 5.22 9.77 6.86
CA ALA A 98 6.54 9.60 7.44
C ALA A 98 7.37 10.91 7.47
N LYS A 99 6.98 11.98 6.76
CA LYS A 99 7.77 13.23 6.67
C LYS A 99 7.26 14.32 7.63
N GLY A 100 8.13 14.70 8.57
CA GLY A 100 7.85 15.61 9.70
C GLY A 100 7.69 17.10 9.38
N SER A 101 6.79 17.46 8.47
CA SER A 101 6.39 18.87 8.28
C SER A 101 5.08 19.16 9.02
N GLY A 102 5.11 19.25 10.35
CA GLY A 102 4.09 19.89 11.20
C GLY A 102 2.64 19.36 11.15
N GLN A 103 2.32 18.43 10.26
CA GLN A 103 1.04 17.73 10.19
C GLN A 103 1.34 16.25 10.42
N ALA A 104 1.06 15.77 11.63
CA ALA A 104 0.84 14.34 11.85
C ALA A 104 -0.15 13.85 10.79
N SER A 105 0.23 12.80 10.08
CA SER A 105 -0.33 12.51 8.79
C SER A 105 -1.67 11.81 8.80
N LYS A 106 -2.19 11.73 7.60
CA LYS A 106 -3.49 11.26 7.22
C LYS A 106 -3.72 9.76 7.48
N LEU A 107 -2.90 8.84 6.96
CA LEU A 107 -3.16 7.40 7.15
C LEU A 107 -2.51 6.80 8.42
N LEU A 108 -1.29 7.23 8.78
CA LEU A 108 -0.63 6.73 10.00
C LEU A 108 -1.40 7.08 11.28
N THR A 109 -2.24 8.12 11.27
CA THR A 109 -3.14 8.44 12.40
C THR A 109 -4.28 7.44 12.60
N LEU A 110 -4.48 6.50 11.68
CA LEU A 110 -5.48 5.45 11.78
C LEU A 110 -4.94 4.18 12.47
N ASP A 111 -3.70 4.20 12.95
CA ASP A 111 -3.09 3.05 13.63
C ASP A 111 -3.94 2.55 14.81
N GLY A 112 -4.18 1.25 14.83
CA GLY A 112 -4.97 0.55 15.84
C GLY A 112 -6.49 0.67 15.66
N ASN A 113 -6.98 1.63 14.88
CA ASN A 113 -8.42 1.80 14.64
C ASN A 113 -8.71 2.45 13.28
N VAL A 114 -9.08 1.61 12.31
CA VAL A 114 -9.58 2.02 11.00
C VAL A 114 -11.08 1.81 10.98
N ALA A 115 -11.84 2.87 11.27
CA ALA A 115 -13.31 2.87 11.24
C ALA A 115 -13.99 1.80 12.12
N GLY A 116 -13.42 1.50 13.29
CA GLY A 116 -13.89 0.47 14.20
C GLY A 116 -13.18 -0.87 14.05
N HIS A 117 -12.39 -1.05 12.98
CA HIS A 117 -11.60 -2.26 12.74
C HIS A 117 -10.21 -2.13 13.32
N ARG A 118 -9.76 -3.18 14.01
CA ARG A 118 -8.40 -3.26 14.54
C ARG A 118 -7.45 -3.60 13.40
N LEU A 119 -6.64 -2.63 13.00
CA LEU A 119 -5.58 -2.80 12.02
C LEU A 119 -4.37 -1.98 12.45
N LYS A 120 -3.18 -2.60 12.46
CA LYS A 120 -1.94 -1.89 12.75
C LYS A 120 -1.50 -1.16 11.48
N VAL A 121 -1.33 0.16 11.56
CA VAL A 121 -0.90 1.00 10.44
C VAL A 121 0.48 1.53 10.77
N CYS A 122 1.50 1.12 10.02
CA CYS A 122 2.88 1.46 10.33
C CYS A 122 3.72 1.77 9.10
N ILE A 123 4.86 2.40 9.36
CA ILE A 123 5.88 2.61 8.33
C ILE A 123 6.54 1.25 8.02
N PRO A 124 6.80 0.94 6.73
CA PRO A 124 7.51 -0.27 6.36
C PRO A 124 8.86 -0.39 7.09
N LYS A 125 9.07 -1.54 7.72
CA LYS A 125 10.36 -1.89 8.34
C LYS A 125 11.22 -2.54 7.28
N ALA A 126 12.11 -1.78 6.64
CA ALA A 126 13.07 -2.37 5.72
C ALA A 126 14.48 -2.26 6.29
N ASN A 127 15.04 -3.38 6.76
CA ASN A 127 16.48 -3.57 6.63
C ASN A 127 16.73 -3.82 5.14
N GLN A 128 16.85 -2.74 4.35
CA GLN A 128 17.07 -2.85 2.92
C GLN A 128 18.35 -3.68 2.69
N LEU A 129 18.19 -4.86 2.11
CA LEU A 129 19.28 -5.45 1.34
C LEU A 129 19.51 -4.50 0.18
N ARG A 130 20.70 -3.91 0.12
CA ARG A 130 21.14 -3.12 -1.03
C ARG A 130 21.05 -4.04 -2.25
N LEU A 131 20.07 -3.81 -3.11
CA LEU A 131 20.00 -4.49 -4.39
C LEU A 131 21.01 -3.79 -5.29
N GLU A 132 22.21 -4.36 -5.37
CA GLU A 132 23.18 -4.02 -6.40
C GLU A 132 22.65 -4.61 -7.70
N PHE A 133 22.00 -3.78 -8.50
CA PHE A 133 21.67 -4.15 -9.86
C PHE A 133 22.95 -4.00 -10.66
N SER A 134 23.50 -5.10 -11.18
CA SER A 134 24.54 -5.02 -12.19
C SER A 134 23.93 -4.36 -13.41
N ASP A 135 24.53 -3.27 -13.88
CA ASP A 135 24.25 -2.75 -15.21
C ASP A 135 24.63 -3.86 -16.19
N SER A 136 23.64 -4.63 -16.65
CA SER A 136 23.83 -5.44 -17.85
C SER A 136 23.99 -4.45 -18.96
N GLU A 137 25.22 -4.37 -19.49
CA GLU A 137 25.58 -3.63 -20.69
C GLU A 137 24.49 -3.87 -21.74
N ASP A 138 23.78 -2.81 -22.09
CA ASP A 138 22.96 -2.80 -23.29
C ASP A 138 23.96 -2.93 -24.45
N ASP A 139 24.16 -4.16 -24.94
CA ASP A 139 24.76 -4.42 -26.24
C ASP A 139 23.82 -3.85 -27.30
N ASP A 140 23.93 -2.55 -27.54
CA ASP A 140 23.47 -1.89 -28.75
C ASP A 140 24.29 -2.43 -29.93
N GLU A 141 23.86 -3.57 -30.49
CA GLU A 141 24.30 -3.99 -31.83
C GLU A 141 23.70 -3.05 -32.90
N ALA A 142 24.57 -2.13 -33.34
CA ALA A 142 24.72 -1.45 -34.65
C ALA A 142 23.54 -1.37 -35.64
#